data_AF-A0AA91DLQ7-F1
#
_entry.id   AF-A0AA91DLQ7-F1
#
_cell.length_a   1.000
_cell.length_b   1.000
_cell.length_c   1.000
_cell.angle_alpha   90.00
_cell.angle_beta   90.00
_cell.angle_gamma   90.00
#
_symmetry.space_group_name_H-M   'P 1'
#
loop_
_entity.id
_entity.type
_entity.pdbx_description
1 polymer ?
#
loop_
_entity_poly.entity_id
_entity_poly.type
_entity_poly.pdbx_seq_one_letter_code
_entity_poly.pdbx_strand_id
1 'polypeptide(L)'
;MNKSEIEREFWRLCQIVDSADTVEAGVPDLEPHLLDILNFVNANLDQREVFVRCFCALVDGSRTYTDWIVLFCMRELRWQEVRDAANLRFELAGGTNAPRLMNWISHINWAYDDAPWEDAAFFLYFWQKEHPGAPWPCRPPG
;
A
#
# COMPACT_ATOMS: atom_id res chain seq x y z
N MET A 1 -4.50 -22.99 -3.96
CA MET A 1 -3.02 -23.07 -3.81
C MET A 1 -2.72 -23.38 -2.35
N ASN A 2 -1.65 -24.12 -2.06
CA ASN A 2 -1.19 -24.31 -0.67
C ASN A 2 -0.44 -23.05 -0.17
N LYS A 3 -0.20 -22.94 1.15
CA LYS A 3 0.45 -21.76 1.76
C LYS A 3 1.79 -21.39 1.11
N SER A 4 2.60 -22.38 0.69
CA SER A 4 3.91 -22.14 0.08
C SER A 4 3.79 -21.61 -1.35
N GLU A 5 2.81 -22.08 -2.11
CA GLU A 5 2.51 -21.56 -3.45
C GLU A 5 2.02 -20.12 -3.38
N ILE A 6 1.15 -19.80 -2.42
CA ILE A 6 0.63 -18.44 -2.20
C ILE A 6 1.75 -17.47 -1.88
N GLU A 7 2.62 -17.83 -0.93
CA GLU A 7 3.76 -17.02 -0.55
C GLU A 7 4.72 -16.79 -1.73
N ARG A 8 5.02 -17.85 -2.50
CA ARG A 8 5.89 -17.74 -3.68
C ARG A 8 5.31 -16.80 -4.73
N GLU A 9 4.02 -16.90 -4.99
CA GLU A 9 3.35 -16.06 -5.99
C GLU A 9 3.29 -14.59 -5.53
N PHE A 10 3.01 -14.35 -4.25
CA PHE A 10 3.10 -13.00 -3.67
C PHE A 10 4.47 -12.36 -3.91
N TRP A 11 5.55 -13.09 -3.60
CA TRP A 11 6.91 -12.59 -3.81
C TRP A 11 7.25 -12.39 -5.29
N ARG A 12 6.74 -13.25 -6.18
CA ARG A 12 6.89 -13.08 -7.63
C ARG A 12 6.24 -11.78 -8.11
N LEU A 13 5.04 -11.46 -7.63
CA LEU A 13 4.34 -10.21 -7.95
C LEU A 13 5.08 -8.99 -7.39
N CYS A 14 5.60 -9.07 -6.16
CA CYS A 14 6.43 -8.01 -5.58
C CYS A 14 7.67 -7.72 -6.43
N GLN A 15 8.34 -8.77 -6.92
CA GLN A 15 9.51 -8.63 -7.79
C GLN A 15 9.16 -7.92 -9.11
N ILE A 16 7.98 -8.15 -9.67
CA ILE A 16 7.54 -7.46 -10.90
C ILE A 16 7.42 -5.96 -10.65
N VAL A 17 6.75 -5.55 -9.57
CA VAL A 17 6.59 -4.13 -9.22
C VAL A 17 7.95 -3.48 -8.98
N ASP A 18 8.82 -4.12 -8.20
CA ASP A 18 10.15 -3.60 -7.88
C ASP A 18 11.05 -3.47 -9.12
N SER A 19 10.93 -4.43 -10.04
CA SER A 19 11.65 -4.38 -11.32
C SER A 19 11.11 -3.28 -12.23
N ALA A 20 9.81 -2.96 -12.16
CA ALA A 20 9.21 -1.86 -12.91
C ALA A 20 9.58 -0.49 -12.34
N ASP A 21 9.65 -0.36 -11.00
CA ASP A 21 10.02 0.87 -10.29
C ASP A 21 11.49 1.26 -10.50
N THR A 22 12.36 0.27 -10.78
CA THR A 22 13.79 0.48 -11.03
C THR A 22 14.16 0.82 -12.48
N VAL A 23 13.19 0.87 -13.40
CA VAL A 23 13.46 1.23 -14.81
C VAL A 23 13.71 2.74 -14.93
N GLU A 24 14.95 3.13 -15.20
CA GLU A 24 15.44 4.52 -15.28
C GLU A 24 14.76 5.44 -16.33
N ALA A 25 13.95 4.90 -17.23
CA ALA A 25 13.39 5.64 -18.37
C ALA A 25 11.89 5.94 -18.20
N GLY A 26 11.58 7.05 -17.53
CA GLY A 26 10.22 7.60 -17.41
C GLY A 26 9.62 7.45 -16.02
N VAL A 27 8.39 7.98 -15.83
CA VAL A 27 7.58 7.69 -14.65
C VAL A 27 6.95 6.31 -14.90
N PRO A 28 7.35 5.25 -14.17
CA PRO A 28 6.84 3.91 -14.41
C PRO A 28 5.34 3.85 -14.05
N ASP A 29 4.56 3.20 -14.91
CA ASP A 29 3.16 2.90 -14.60
C ASP A 29 3.09 1.63 -13.73
N LEU A 30 3.14 1.82 -12.41
CA LEU A 30 3.12 0.73 -11.44
C LEU A 30 1.70 0.24 -11.12
N GLU A 31 0.67 1.04 -11.42
CA GLU A 31 -0.70 0.80 -10.97
C GLU A 31 -1.24 -0.58 -11.40
N PRO A 32 -1.08 -1.04 -12.66
CA PRO A 32 -1.53 -2.36 -13.06
C PRO A 32 -0.90 -3.48 -12.24
N HIS A 33 0.40 -3.38 -11.95
CA HIS A 33 1.13 -4.39 -11.19
C HIS A 33 0.81 -4.37 -9.69
N LEU A 34 0.54 -3.19 -9.13
CA LEU A 34 0.06 -3.04 -7.76
C LEU A 34 -1.36 -3.60 -7.60
N LEU A 35 -2.23 -3.39 -8.59
CA LEU A 35 -3.56 -3.99 -8.64
C LEU A 35 -3.50 -5.52 -8.73
N ASP A 36 -2.54 -6.09 -9.47
CA ASP A 36 -2.36 -7.54 -9.54
C ASP A 36 -2.07 -8.14 -8.15
N ILE A 37 -1.23 -7.48 -7.33
CA ILE A 37 -0.96 -7.90 -5.95
C ILE A 37 -2.24 -7.84 -5.12
N LEU A 38 -2.95 -6.71 -5.16
CA LEU A 38 -4.15 -6.49 -4.36
C LEU A 38 -5.26 -7.48 -4.72
N ASN A 39 -5.50 -7.68 -6.03
CA ASN A 39 -6.46 -8.67 -6.52
C ASN A 39 -6.08 -10.09 -6.11
N PHE A 40 -4.78 -10.44 -6.17
CA PHE A 40 -4.30 -11.73 -5.71
C PHE A 40 -4.53 -11.96 -4.21
N VAL A 41 -4.29 -10.95 -3.37
CA VAL A 41 -4.57 -11.00 -1.94
C VAL A 41 -6.06 -11.14 -1.67
N ASN A 42 -6.89 -10.32 -2.32
CA ASN A 42 -8.36 -10.34 -2.19
C ASN A 42 -8.96 -11.69 -2.63
N ALA A 43 -8.40 -12.33 -3.65
CA ALA A 43 -8.83 -13.64 -4.11
C ALA A 43 -8.46 -14.79 -3.16
N ASN A 44 -7.54 -14.56 -2.21
CA ASN A 44 -7.02 -15.58 -1.29
C ASN A 44 -7.06 -15.12 0.18
N LEU A 45 -8.08 -14.34 0.57
CA LEU A 45 -8.21 -13.79 1.94
C LEU A 45 -8.24 -14.86 3.04
N ASP A 46 -8.61 -16.10 2.73
CA ASP A 46 -8.51 -17.24 3.63
C ASP A 46 -7.07 -17.54 4.06
N GLN A 47 -6.09 -17.05 3.30
CA GLN A 47 -4.65 -17.14 3.56
C GLN A 47 -4.08 -15.86 4.20
N ARG A 48 -4.91 -15.00 4.79
CA ARG A 48 -4.51 -13.72 5.43
C ARG A 48 -3.26 -13.83 6.29
N GLU A 49 -3.13 -14.88 7.11
CA GLU A 49 -1.96 -15.11 7.96
C GLU A 49 -0.63 -15.10 7.17
N VAL A 50 -0.63 -15.72 5.98
CA VAL A 50 0.54 -15.75 5.09
C VAL A 50 0.84 -14.35 4.58
N PHE A 51 -0.16 -13.62 4.12
CA PHE A 51 0.02 -12.28 3.58
C PHE A 51 0.43 -11.26 4.64
N VAL A 52 -0.15 -11.30 5.84
CA VAL A 52 0.28 -10.47 6.97
C VAL A 52 1.76 -10.68 7.24
N ARG A 53 2.22 -11.93 7.32
CA ARG A 53 3.66 -12.23 7.47
C ARG A 53 4.50 -11.62 6.35
N CYS A 54 4.05 -11.72 5.10
CA CYS A 54 4.79 -11.18 3.96
C CYS A 54 4.84 -9.65 3.96
N PHE A 55 3.72 -8.97 4.23
CA PHE A 55 3.69 -7.51 4.36
C PHE A 55 4.50 -7.02 5.57
N CYS A 56 4.45 -7.73 6.70
CA CYS A 56 5.32 -7.44 7.84
C CYS A 56 6.81 -7.51 7.44
N ALA A 57 7.19 -8.52 6.65
CA ALA A 57 8.56 -8.65 6.14
C ALA A 57 8.99 -7.51 5.19
N LEU A 58 8.05 -6.88 4.50
CA LEU A 58 8.31 -5.67 3.72
C LEU A 58 8.57 -4.47 4.64
N VAL A 59 7.69 -4.23 5.62
CA VAL A 59 7.79 -3.04 6.48
C VAL A 59 8.89 -3.14 7.53
N ASP A 60 9.25 -4.34 8.01
CA ASP A 60 10.34 -4.54 8.96
C ASP A 60 11.73 -4.49 8.31
N GLY A 61 11.78 -4.53 6.96
CA GLY A 61 12.99 -4.46 6.16
C GLY A 61 13.74 -5.79 6.01
N SER A 62 13.17 -6.91 6.44
CA SER A 62 13.73 -8.26 6.21
C SER A 62 13.71 -8.66 4.72
N ARG A 63 12.84 -8.03 3.93
CA ARG A 63 12.79 -8.11 2.48
C ARG A 63 12.80 -6.70 1.91
N THR A 64 13.74 -6.41 1.02
CA THR A 64 13.84 -5.10 0.36
C THR A 64 13.10 -5.14 -0.97
N TYR A 65 12.00 -4.39 -1.04
CA TYR A 65 11.25 -4.07 -2.25
C TYR A 65 10.76 -2.62 -2.13
N THR A 66 10.24 -2.06 -3.22
CA THR A 66 9.63 -0.73 -3.21
C THR A 66 8.48 -0.58 -2.20
N ASP A 67 8.46 0.56 -1.50
CA ASP A 67 7.45 0.90 -0.49
C ASP A 67 6.04 1.05 -1.10
N TRP A 68 5.95 1.28 -2.42
CA TRP A 68 4.68 1.40 -3.16
C TRP A 68 3.76 0.20 -2.94
N ILE A 69 4.31 -1.00 -2.80
CA ILE A 69 3.53 -2.22 -2.56
C ILE A 69 2.72 -2.11 -1.26
N VAL A 70 3.37 -1.70 -0.18
CA VAL A 70 2.71 -1.56 1.13
C VAL A 70 1.75 -0.39 1.13
N LEU A 71 2.19 0.77 0.62
CA LEU A 71 1.39 2.00 0.59
C LEU A 71 0.09 1.81 -0.18
N PHE A 72 0.15 1.13 -1.34
CA PHE A 72 -1.01 0.87 -2.18
C PHE A 72 -1.94 -0.17 -1.53
N CYS A 73 -1.42 -1.34 -1.14
CA CYS A 73 -2.25 -2.43 -0.64
C CYS A 73 -2.91 -2.08 0.70
N MET A 74 -2.19 -1.40 1.61
CA MET A 74 -2.73 -1.09 2.94
C MET A 74 -3.79 0.01 2.92
N ARG A 75 -3.86 0.80 1.84
CA ARG A 75 -4.96 1.76 1.64
C ARG A 75 -6.33 1.09 1.59
N GLU A 76 -6.40 -0.10 0.98
CA GLU A 76 -7.61 -0.91 0.92
C GLU A 76 -7.69 -1.91 2.07
N LEU A 77 -6.63 -2.68 2.32
CA LEU A 77 -6.67 -3.80 3.27
C LEU A 77 -6.67 -3.35 4.74
N ARG A 78 -5.96 -2.27 5.06
CA ARG A 78 -5.89 -1.65 6.41
C ARG A 78 -5.59 -2.64 7.55
N TRP A 79 -4.71 -3.61 7.31
CA TRP A 79 -4.36 -4.61 8.34
C TRP A 79 -3.45 -4.00 9.42
N GLN A 80 -3.99 -3.87 10.64
CA GLN A 80 -3.28 -3.22 11.75
C GLN A 80 -1.96 -3.89 12.09
N GLU A 81 -1.82 -5.20 11.91
CA GLU A 81 -0.58 -5.93 12.16
C GLU A 81 0.59 -5.41 11.32
N VAL A 82 0.32 -4.97 10.08
CA VAL A 82 1.33 -4.40 9.18
C VAL A 82 1.70 -2.99 9.64
N ARG A 83 0.73 -2.19 10.05
CA ARG A 83 0.95 -0.86 10.65
C ARG A 83 1.80 -0.95 11.92
N ASP A 84 1.46 -1.88 12.81
CA ASP A 84 2.13 -2.10 14.08
C ASP A 84 3.58 -2.54 13.85
N ALA A 85 3.82 -3.43 12.86
CA ALA A 85 5.18 -3.81 12.47
C ALA A 85 6.01 -2.63 11.93
N ALA A 86 5.40 -1.74 11.14
CA ALA A 86 6.06 -0.53 10.64
C ALA A 86 6.41 0.45 11.78
N ASN A 87 5.47 0.69 12.70
CA ASN A 87 5.69 1.54 13.87
C ASN A 87 6.75 0.95 14.80
N LEU A 88 6.76 -0.37 15.00
CA LEU A 88 7.78 -1.05 15.78
C LEU A 88 9.18 -0.87 15.17
N ARG A 89 9.33 -1.00 13.84
CA ARG A 89 10.60 -0.71 13.17
C ARG A 89 11.05 0.72 13.41
N PHE A 90 10.13 1.69 13.31
CA PHE A 90 10.42 3.10 13.55
C PHE A 90 10.89 3.36 14.97
N GLU A 91 10.18 2.82 15.97
CA GLU A 91 10.55 2.86 17.40
C GLU A 91 11.96 2.28 17.62
N LEU A 92 12.23 1.07 17.12
CA LEU A 92 13.52 0.39 17.26
C LEU A 92 14.67 1.14 16.58
N ALA A 93 14.39 1.90 15.52
CA ALA A 93 15.37 2.73 14.83
C ALA A 93 15.69 4.04 15.56
N GLY A 94 15.04 4.32 16.70
CA GLY A 94 15.24 5.53 17.51
C GLY A 94 14.05 6.49 17.53
N GLY A 95 12.92 6.10 16.94
CA GLY A 95 11.67 6.86 16.94
C GLY A 95 11.84 8.28 16.42
N THR A 96 11.44 9.28 17.21
CA THR A 96 11.60 10.71 16.86
C THR A 96 13.06 11.15 16.67
N ASN A 97 14.03 10.34 17.07
CA ASN A 97 15.45 10.57 16.79
C ASN A 97 15.93 9.93 15.48
N ALA A 98 15.02 9.33 14.69
CA ALA A 98 15.27 8.72 13.38
C ALA A 98 14.63 9.55 12.24
N PRO A 99 15.12 10.78 11.95
CA PRO A 99 14.52 11.68 10.97
C PRO A 99 14.41 11.07 9.56
N ARG A 100 15.32 10.15 9.21
CA ARG A 100 15.31 9.46 7.91
C ARG A 100 14.10 8.54 7.71
N LEU A 101 13.46 8.10 8.79
CA LEU A 101 12.28 7.24 8.75
C LEU A 101 10.98 7.99 9.03
N MET A 102 11.02 9.25 9.47
CA MET A 102 9.82 10.03 9.78
C MET A 102 8.89 10.19 8.57
N ASN A 103 9.44 10.50 7.39
CA ASN A 103 8.64 10.63 6.18
C ASN A 103 8.03 9.28 5.77
N TRP A 104 8.84 8.22 5.83
CA TRP A 104 8.40 6.86 5.51
C TRP A 104 7.26 6.40 6.43
N ILE A 105 7.40 6.52 7.75
CA ILE A 105 6.37 6.09 8.69
C ILE A 105 5.11 6.96 8.60
N SER A 106 5.25 8.24 8.24
CA SER A 106 4.11 9.13 7.99
C SER A 106 3.32 8.67 6.76
N HIS A 107 3.98 8.36 5.65
CA HIS A 107 3.31 7.84 4.45
C HIS A 107 2.61 6.50 4.73
N ILE A 108 3.24 5.59 5.47
CA ILE A 108 2.62 4.32 5.86
C ILE A 108 1.37 4.58 6.70
N ASN A 109 1.44 5.44 7.71
CA ASN A 109 0.28 5.76 8.55
C ASN A 109 -0.84 6.47 7.78
N TRP A 110 -0.52 7.29 6.77
CA TRP A 110 -1.53 7.91 5.89
C TRP A 110 -2.35 6.90 5.10
N ALA A 111 -1.82 5.71 4.78
CA ALA A 111 -2.61 4.66 4.15
C ALA A 111 -3.76 4.16 5.05
N TYR A 112 -3.71 4.42 6.36
CA TYR A 112 -4.70 3.99 7.36
C TYR A 112 -5.59 5.14 7.84
N ASP A 113 -5.32 6.37 7.42
CA ASP A 113 -6.14 7.51 7.80
C ASP A 113 -7.38 7.59 6.89
N ASP A 114 -8.53 7.89 7.50
CA ASP A 114 -9.79 8.16 6.80
C ASP A 114 -9.88 9.61 6.34
N ALA A 115 -8.86 10.43 6.63
CA ALA A 115 -8.79 11.82 6.23
C ALA A 115 -9.09 11.94 4.72
N PRO A 116 -10.21 12.57 4.33
CA PRO A 116 -10.41 12.94 2.94
C PRO A 116 -9.23 13.81 2.53
N TRP A 117 -8.57 13.45 1.43
CA TRP A 117 -7.52 14.28 0.85
C TRP A 117 -8.02 15.73 0.82
N GLU A 118 -7.20 16.70 1.22
CA GLU A 118 -7.58 18.12 1.15
C GLU A 118 -7.99 18.52 -0.28
N ASP A 119 -7.50 17.78 -1.28
CA ASP A 119 -7.87 17.88 -2.69
C ASP A 119 -9.13 17.09 -3.08
N ALA A 120 -9.81 16.40 -2.18
CA ALA A 120 -11.10 15.76 -2.47
C ALA A 120 -12.11 16.80 -2.97
N ALA A 121 -12.05 18.04 -2.46
CA ALA A 121 -12.82 19.16 -2.97
C ALA A 121 -12.35 19.61 -4.38
N PHE A 122 -11.03 19.58 -4.65
CA PHE A 122 -10.45 19.86 -5.95
C PHE A 122 -10.92 18.83 -7.00
N PHE A 123 -10.82 17.53 -6.72
CA PHE A 123 -11.27 16.47 -7.61
C PHE A 123 -12.80 16.42 -7.76
N LEU A 124 -13.56 16.73 -6.70
CA LEU A 124 -15.01 16.88 -6.78
C LEU A 124 -15.41 17.97 -7.80
N TYR A 125 -14.73 19.11 -7.80
CA TYR A 125 -14.99 20.19 -8.76
C TYR A 125 -14.75 19.74 -10.21
N PHE A 126 -13.63 19.07 -10.50
CA PHE A 126 -13.34 18.56 -11.85
C PHE A 126 -14.32 17.48 -12.28
N TRP A 127 -14.67 16.55 -11.39
CA TRP A 127 -15.66 15.53 -11.69
C TRP A 127 -17.05 16.09 -11.95
N GLN A 128 -17.52 17.06 -11.15
CA GLN A 128 -18.80 17.71 -11.38
C GLN A 128 -18.85 18.43 -12.73
N LYS A 129 -17.70 18.96 -13.18
CA LYS A 129 -17.55 19.58 -14.50
C LYS A 129 -17.59 18.55 -15.63
N GLU A 130 -16.96 17.39 -15.47
CA GLU A 130 -16.89 16.33 -16.49
C GLU A 130 -18.11 15.41 -16.51
N HIS A 131 -18.80 15.27 -15.37
CA HIS A 131 -19.95 14.38 -15.15
C HIS A 131 -21.12 15.11 -14.49
N PRO A 132 -21.76 16.07 -15.18
CA PRO A 132 -22.84 16.86 -14.60
C PRO A 132 -24.02 15.96 -14.19
N GLY A 133 -24.36 15.99 -12.89
CA GLY A 133 -25.47 15.22 -12.31
C GLY A 133 -25.13 13.79 -11.89
N ALA A 134 -23.91 13.30 -12.13
CA ALA A 134 -23.47 12.00 -11.61
C ALA A 134 -23.10 12.10 -10.12
N PRO A 135 -23.42 11.09 -9.30
CA PRO A 135 -22.99 11.07 -7.90
C PRO A 135 -21.46 10.97 -7.81
N TRP A 136 -20.87 11.66 -6.83
CA TRP A 136 -19.44 11.57 -6.54
C TRP A 136 -19.10 10.14 -6.05
N PRO A 137 -18.17 9.43 -6.71
CA PRO A 137 -17.86 8.04 -6.38
C PRO A 137 -17.20 7.87 -4.99
N CYS A 138 -16.50 8.90 -4.50
CA CYS A 138 -15.83 8.88 -3.21
C CYS A 138 -16.68 9.56 -2.14
N ARG A 139 -17.87 9.01 -1.86
CA ARG A 139 -18.71 9.51 -0.77
C ARG A 139 -17.96 9.30 0.56
N PRO A 140 -17.75 10.34 1.40
CA PRO A 140 -17.20 10.13 2.73
C PRO A 140 -18.18 9.24 3.53
N PRO A 141 -17.68 8.34 4.39
CA PRO A 141 -18.55 7.59 5.30
C PRO A 141 -19.29 8.59 6.20
N GLY A 142 -20.61 8.38 6.34
CA GLY A 142 -21.49 9.20 7.17
C GLY A 142 -21.47 8.81 8.63
#